data_AF-A0AAD9TWD0-F1
#
_entry.id   AF-A0AAD9TWD0-F1
#
_cell.length_a   1.000
_cell.length_b   1.000
_cell.length_c   1.000
_cell.angle_alpha   90.00
_cell.angle_beta   90.00
_cell.angle_gamma   90.00
#
_symmetry.space_group_name_H-M   'P 1'
#
loop_
_entity.id
_entity.type
_entity.pdbx_description
1 polymer ?
#
loop_
_entity_poly.entity_id
_entity_poly.type
_entity_poly.pdbx_seq_one_letter_code
_entity_poly.pdbx_strand_id
1 'polypeptide(L)'
;MRASEEKKSKHGMLRDNIGWEAISEKLATQNNALCCLKWYDQLSSPLVKEGKWSDFDDYHLVNALSGFDACHIDDVDWDNLLEHRPGDNCRKIWNQMVNHLGPYGNKSFAEQVEILSQRYCEDVLEAREAYNSRPAIVDIISQQHD
;
A
#
# COMPACT_ATOMS: atom_id res chain seq x y z
N MET A 1 -32.73 -0.75 31.54
CA MET A 1 -31.41 -0.99 30.90
C MET A 1 -31.60 -0.76 29.41
N ARG A 2 -30.94 0.25 28.82
CA ARG A 2 -30.91 0.40 27.35
C ARG A 2 -29.65 -0.30 26.87
N ALA A 3 -29.82 -1.44 26.21
CA ALA A 3 -28.76 -2.06 25.44
C ALA A 3 -28.42 -1.12 24.29
N SER A 4 -27.22 -0.55 24.30
CA SER A 4 -26.65 0.15 23.17
C SER A 4 -26.35 -0.88 22.10
N GLU A 5 -27.24 -1.02 21.12
CA GLU A 5 -26.96 -1.77 19.90
C GLU A 5 -25.73 -1.14 19.23
N GLU A 6 -24.61 -1.85 19.27
CA GLU A 6 -23.45 -1.52 18.44
C GLU A 6 -23.88 -1.56 16.98
N LYS A 7 -23.99 -0.39 16.37
CA LYS A 7 -24.15 -0.29 14.92
C LYS A 7 -22.86 -0.81 14.28
N LYS A 8 -22.86 -2.10 13.93
CA LYS A 8 -21.88 -2.66 12.99
C LYS A 8 -21.98 -1.88 11.69
N SER A 9 -21.08 -0.93 11.50
CA SER A 9 -20.96 -0.19 10.25
C SER A 9 -20.72 -1.22 9.14
N LYS A 10 -21.64 -1.28 8.17
CA LYS A 10 -21.56 -2.19 7.00
C LYS A 10 -20.33 -1.90 6.12
N HIS A 11 -19.70 -0.75 6.34
CA HIS A 11 -18.37 -0.42 5.85
C HIS A 11 -17.48 -0.46 7.08
N GLY A 12 -16.79 -1.58 7.29
CA GLY A 12 -15.94 -1.81 8.46
C GLY A 12 -15.14 -0.55 8.76
N MET A 13 -15.21 -0.08 10.00
CA MET A 13 -14.35 0.98 10.52
C MET A 13 -12.93 0.73 10.00
N LEU A 14 -12.46 1.62 9.13
CA LEU A 14 -11.05 1.82 8.81
C LEU A 14 -10.28 0.52 8.52
N ARG A 15 -10.58 -0.16 7.40
CA ARG A 15 -9.73 -1.29 6.98
C ARG A 15 -8.26 -0.87 6.83
N ASP A 16 -8.01 0.35 6.33
CA ASP A 16 -6.67 0.79 5.91
C ASP A 16 -6.29 2.21 6.38
N ASN A 17 -7.03 2.81 7.33
CA ASN A 17 -6.82 4.20 7.78
C ASN A 17 -6.77 5.24 6.62
N ILE A 18 -7.53 5.00 5.55
CA ILE A 18 -7.61 5.90 4.40
C ILE A 18 -8.66 6.98 4.69
N GLY A 19 -8.26 8.25 4.65
CA GLY A 19 -9.13 9.42 4.78
C GLY A 19 -10.00 9.64 3.55
N TRP A 20 -11.00 8.79 3.32
CA TRP A 20 -11.89 8.84 2.16
C TRP A 20 -12.61 10.18 1.98
N GLU A 21 -12.85 10.90 3.08
CA GLU A 21 -13.42 12.25 3.05
C GLU A 21 -12.46 13.24 2.35
N ALA A 22 -11.22 13.34 2.81
CA ALA A 22 -10.19 14.18 2.19
C ALA A 22 -9.93 13.81 0.72
N ILE A 23 -9.98 12.52 0.38
CA ILE A 23 -9.86 12.07 -1.01
C ILE A 23 -11.06 12.55 -1.84
N SER A 24 -12.28 12.39 -1.33
CA SER A 24 -13.50 12.81 -2.04
C SER A 24 -13.56 14.32 -2.26
N GLU A 25 -13.15 15.11 -1.28
CA GLU A 25 -13.04 16.57 -1.39
C GLU A 25 -12.07 16.97 -2.51
N LYS A 26 -10.91 16.30 -2.60
CA LYS A 26 -9.91 16.59 -3.61
C LYS A 26 -10.32 16.13 -5.01
N LEU A 27 -11.07 15.03 -5.13
CA LEU A 27 -11.59 14.56 -6.41
C LEU A 27 -12.79 15.37 -6.90
N ALA A 28 -13.50 16.06 -6.00
CA ALA A 28 -14.65 16.94 -6.27
C ALA A 28 -15.77 16.35 -7.16
N THR A 29 -15.75 15.04 -7.39
CA THR A 29 -16.57 14.35 -8.40
C THR A 29 -17.38 13.20 -7.81
N GLN A 30 -17.03 12.69 -6.62
CA GLN A 30 -17.66 11.54 -5.98
C GLN A 30 -17.72 11.73 -4.47
N ASN A 31 -18.72 11.15 -3.80
CA ASN A 31 -18.76 11.14 -2.32
C ASN A 31 -17.77 10.09 -1.77
N ASN A 32 -17.42 10.23 -0.48
CA ASN A 32 -16.44 9.38 0.21
C ASN A 32 -16.72 7.86 0.08
N ALA A 33 -17.99 7.45 0.19
CA ALA A 33 -18.40 6.06 0.10
C ALA A 33 -18.17 5.46 -1.31
N LEU A 34 -18.43 6.23 -2.37
CA LEU A 34 -18.17 5.81 -3.74
C LEU A 34 -16.67 5.70 -4.04
N CYS A 35 -15.85 6.61 -3.49
CA CYS A 35 -14.39 6.51 -3.61
C CYS A 35 -13.87 5.22 -2.98
N CYS A 36 -14.36 4.90 -1.78
CA CYS A 36 -14.04 3.68 -1.04
C CYS A 36 -14.43 2.42 -1.83
N LEU A 37 -15.67 2.34 -2.31
CA LEU A 37 -16.13 1.20 -3.11
C LEU A 37 -15.31 1.05 -4.40
N LYS A 38 -15.05 2.14 -5.12
CA LYS A 38 -14.25 2.10 -6.34
C LYS A 38 -12.84 1.58 -6.08
N TRP A 39 -12.23 1.96 -4.96
CA TRP A 39 -10.91 1.45 -4.58
C TRP A 39 -10.94 -0.05 -4.32
N TYR A 40 -11.79 -0.51 -3.42
CA TYR A 40 -11.82 -1.93 -3.02
C TYR A 40 -12.36 -2.85 -4.11
N ASP A 41 -13.23 -2.36 -4.98
CA ASP A 41 -13.81 -3.19 -6.03
C ASP A 41 -12.96 -3.17 -7.30
N GLN A 42 -12.37 -2.02 -7.67
CA GLN A 42 -11.82 -1.83 -9.01
C GLN A 42 -10.34 -1.43 -9.07
N LEU A 43 -9.84 -0.61 -8.13
CA LEU A 43 -8.50 -0.02 -8.27
C LEU A 43 -7.40 -0.72 -7.47
N SER A 44 -7.73 -1.29 -6.32
CA SER A 44 -6.76 -2.00 -5.48
C SER A 44 -6.23 -3.25 -6.18
N SER A 45 -4.90 -3.46 -6.07
CA SER A 45 -4.25 -4.63 -6.64
C SER A 45 -4.87 -5.92 -6.09
N PRO A 46 -5.11 -6.95 -6.93
CA PRO A 46 -5.59 -8.25 -6.46
C PRO A 46 -4.69 -8.85 -5.37
N LEU A 47 -3.38 -8.59 -5.42
CA LEU A 47 -2.44 -9.07 -4.41
C LEU A 47 -2.70 -8.47 -3.02
N VAL A 48 -3.15 -7.22 -2.95
CA VAL A 48 -3.57 -6.58 -1.69
C VAL A 48 -4.87 -7.21 -1.18
N LYS A 49 -5.85 -7.45 -2.07
CA LYS A 49 -7.11 -8.10 -1.71
C LYS A 49 -6.91 -9.53 -1.16
N GLU A 50 -5.92 -10.23 -1.70
CA GLU A 50 -5.54 -11.58 -1.29
C GLU A 50 -4.61 -11.60 -0.06
N GLY A 51 -4.22 -10.43 0.49
CA GLY A 51 -3.28 -10.34 1.61
C GLY A 51 -1.84 -10.75 1.28
N LYS A 52 -1.51 -10.88 -0.01
CA LYS A 52 -0.19 -11.25 -0.53
C LYS A 52 0.75 -10.06 -0.74
N TRP A 53 0.22 -8.86 -0.59
CA TRP A 53 0.94 -7.60 -0.65
C TRP A 53 0.33 -6.62 0.35
N SER A 54 1.18 -5.88 1.02
CA SER A 54 0.84 -4.86 2.01
C SER A 54 1.26 -3.49 1.52
N ASP A 55 0.73 -2.45 2.15
CA ASP A 55 1.05 -1.05 1.83
C ASP A 55 2.54 -0.71 1.98
N PHE A 56 3.30 -1.52 2.71
CA PHE A 56 4.75 -1.33 2.94
C PHE A 56 5.62 -1.99 1.91
N ASP A 57 5.13 -3.07 1.31
CA ASP A 57 5.93 -3.84 0.38
C ASP A 57 6.30 -3.00 -0.85
N ASP A 58 5.48 -1.99 -1.19
CA ASP A 58 5.83 -0.99 -2.20
C ASP A 58 7.12 -0.23 -1.86
N TYR A 59 7.26 0.19 -0.60
CA TYR A 59 8.44 0.91 -0.12
C TYR A 59 9.65 -0.01 -0.07
N HIS A 60 9.50 -1.22 0.49
CA HIS A 60 10.59 -2.19 0.52
C HIS A 60 11.06 -2.57 -0.88
N LEU A 61 10.13 -2.76 -1.82
CA LEU A 61 10.43 -3.07 -3.21
C LEU A 61 11.27 -1.98 -3.85
N VAL A 62 10.80 -0.73 -3.78
CA VAL A 62 11.50 0.41 -4.39
C VAL A 62 12.84 0.66 -3.71
N ASN A 63 12.91 0.54 -2.38
CA ASN A 63 14.15 0.69 -1.63
C ASN A 63 15.20 -0.36 -2.03
N ALA A 64 14.79 -1.63 -2.09
CA ALA A 64 15.67 -2.72 -2.53
C ALA A 64 16.18 -2.46 -3.94
N LEU A 65 15.30 -2.12 -4.89
CA LEU A 65 15.68 -1.82 -6.28
C LEU A 65 16.61 -0.60 -6.38
N SER A 66 16.45 0.40 -5.52
CA SER A 66 17.34 1.57 -5.48
C SER A 66 18.73 1.25 -4.91
N GLY A 67 18.84 0.22 -4.06
CA GLY A 67 20.10 -0.25 -3.49
C GLY A 67 20.88 -1.22 -4.40
N PHE A 68 20.21 -1.82 -5.40
CA PHE A 68 20.84 -2.68 -6.40
C PHE A 68 21.29 -1.89 -7.62
N ASP A 69 22.53 -2.12 -8.06
CA ASP A 69 23.05 -1.57 -9.33
C ASP A 69 22.60 -2.43 -10.53
N ALA A 70 21.29 -2.67 -10.64
CA ALA A 70 20.71 -3.35 -11.80
C ALA A 70 20.47 -2.33 -12.92
N CYS A 71 21.02 -2.58 -14.11
CA CYS A 71 20.85 -1.67 -15.25
C CYS A 71 19.60 -2.00 -16.08
N HIS A 72 19.06 -3.21 -15.94
CA HIS A 72 17.85 -3.67 -16.64
C HIS A 72 16.93 -4.49 -15.72
N ILE A 73 15.64 -4.55 -16.07
CA ILE A 73 14.61 -5.31 -15.34
C ILE A 73 14.91 -6.82 -15.27
N ASP A 74 15.64 -7.34 -16.26
CA ASP A 74 16.01 -8.76 -16.35
C ASP A 74 17.25 -9.10 -15.50
N ASP A 75 18.01 -8.09 -15.06
CA ASP A 75 19.18 -8.28 -14.20
C ASP A 75 18.79 -8.34 -12.71
N VAL A 76 17.53 -8.04 -12.39
CA VAL A 76 17.01 -8.09 -11.03
C VAL A 76 16.73 -9.53 -10.64
N ASP A 77 17.35 -9.99 -9.55
CA ASP A 77 17.02 -11.26 -8.91
C ASP A 77 15.72 -11.12 -8.10
N TRP A 78 14.58 -11.20 -8.79
CA TRP A 78 13.25 -11.01 -8.20
C TRP A 78 12.96 -11.98 -7.06
N ASP A 79 13.43 -13.22 -7.15
CA ASP A 79 13.14 -14.28 -6.18
C ASP A 79 13.86 -14.06 -4.84
N ASN A 80 14.98 -13.31 -4.86
CA ASN A 80 15.74 -12.96 -3.67
C ASN A 80 15.67 -11.46 -3.32
N LEU A 81 14.84 -10.69 -4.02
CA LEU A 81 14.74 -9.23 -3.83
C LEU A 81 14.14 -8.86 -2.47
N LEU A 82 13.10 -9.58 -2.03
CA LEU A 82 12.44 -9.40 -0.74
C LEU A 82 12.28 -10.77 -0.06
N GLU A 83 12.91 -10.98 1.09
CA GLU A 83 12.93 -12.28 1.80
C GLU A 83 11.52 -12.83 2.09
N HIS A 84 10.57 -11.95 2.39
CA HIS A 84 9.21 -12.31 2.77
C HIS A 84 8.21 -12.29 1.60
N ARG A 85 8.63 -11.99 0.36
CA ARG A 85 7.73 -11.91 -0.80
C ARG A 85 8.25 -12.73 -1.99
N PRO A 86 7.38 -13.56 -2.61
CA PRO A 86 7.74 -14.26 -3.83
C PRO A 86 8.10 -13.29 -4.97
N GLY A 87 9.11 -13.61 -5.77
CA GLY A 87 9.58 -12.75 -6.86
C GLY A 87 8.51 -12.43 -7.90
N ASP A 88 7.64 -13.40 -8.21
CA ASP A 88 6.48 -13.18 -9.09
C ASP A 88 5.54 -12.08 -8.60
N ASN A 89 5.37 -11.91 -7.28
CA ASN A 89 4.57 -10.84 -6.72
C ASN A 89 5.29 -9.48 -6.85
N CYS A 90 6.58 -9.44 -6.53
CA CYS A 90 7.42 -8.25 -6.70
C CYS A 90 7.38 -7.76 -8.15
N ARG A 91 7.57 -8.67 -9.11
CA ARG A 91 7.56 -8.35 -10.55
C ARG A 91 6.18 -7.86 -11.03
N LYS A 92 5.09 -8.45 -10.53
CA LYS A 92 3.73 -7.98 -10.85
C LYS A 92 3.48 -6.57 -10.34
N ILE A 93 3.89 -6.27 -9.11
CA ILE A 93 3.71 -4.94 -8.51
C ILE A 93 4.59 -3.92 -9.21
N TRP A 94 5.85 -4.24 -9.50
CA TRP A 94 6.73 -3.39 -10.30
C TRP A 94 6.08 -3.00 -11.63
N ASN A 95 5.57 -3.98 -12.39
CA ASN A 95 4.88 -3.72 -13.65
C ASN A 95 3.64 -2.82 -13.47
N GLN A 96 2.89 -2.97 -12.38
CA GLN A 96 1.77 -2.08 -12.05
C GLN A 96 2.25 -0.64 -11.77
N MET A 97 3.31 -0.48 -10.97
CA MET A 97 3.90 0.83 -10.69
C MET A 97 4.35 1.54 -11.96
N VAL A 98 5.11 0.85 -12.82
CA VAL A 98 5.61 1.39 -14.09
C VAL A 98 4.46 1.77 -15.04
N ASN A 99 3.42 0.94 -15.13
CA ASN A 99 2.22 1.28 -15.91
C ASN A 99 1.53 2.56 -15.41
N HIS A 100 1.58 2.82 -14.10
CA HIS A 100 1.02 4.01 -13.47
C HIS A 100 1.93 5.25 -13.51
N LEU A 101 3.17 5.12 -14.02
CA LEU A 101 4.06 6.25 -14.25
C LEU A 101 3.67 7.10 -15.48
N GLY A 102 2.74 6.62 -16.32
CA GLY A 102 2.28 7.34 -17.50
C GLY A 102 3.42 7.61 -18.48
N PRO A 103 3.71 8.88 -18.86
CA PRO A 103 4.77 9.18 -19.82
C PRO A 103 6.17 8.76 -19.36
N TYR A 104 6.38 8.58 -18.05
CA TYR A 104 7.65 8.14 -17.49
C TYR A 104 7.85 6.62 -17.55
N GLY A 105 6.82 5.84 -17.89
CA GLY A 105 6.92 4.38 -17.99
C GLY A 105 7.77 3.88 -19.16
N ASN A 106 8.10 4.75 -20.14
CA ASN A 106 8.99 4.44 -21.26
C ASN A 106 10.45 4.83 -21.01
N LYS A 107 10.76 5.36 -19.82
CA LYS A 107 12.14 5.69 -19.44
C LYS A 107 12.97 4.44 -19.21
N SER A 108 14.29 4.59 -19.08
CA SER A 108 15.17 3.48 -18.71
C SER A 108 14.80 2.93 -17.32
N PHE A 109 15.18 1.68 -17.05
CA PHE A 109 14.93 1.03 -15.76
C PHE A 109 15.48 1.86 -14.59
N ALA A 110 16.73 2.34 -14.69
CA ALA A 110 17.34 3.20 -13.68
C ALA A 110 16.56 4.50 -13.42
N GLU A 111 16.09 5.17 -14.48
CA GLU A 111 15.26 6.37 -14.32
C GLU A 111 13.89 6.05 -13.70
N GLN A 112 13.29 4.89 -14.03
CA GLN A 112 12.03 4.47 -13.41
C GLN A 112 12.21 4.22 -11.91
N VAL A 113 13.31 3.57 -11.51
CA VAL A 113 13.68 3.35 -10.11
C VAL A 113 13.90 4.68 -9.39
N GLU A 114 14.62 5.62 -10.00
CA GLU A 114 14.85 6.96 -9.43
C GLU A 114 13.54 7.75 -9.24
N ILE A 115 12.63 7.71 -10.22
CA ILE A 115 11.33 8.40 -10.11
C ILE A 115 10.47 7.77 -9.01
N LEU A 116 10.47 6.44 -8.90
CA LEU A 116 9.73 5.74 -7.87
C LEU A 116 10.35 5.94 -6.49
N SER A 117 11.68 6.00 -6.35
CA SER A 117 12.34 6.22 -5.06
C SER A 117 12.04 7.60 -4.47
N GLN A 118 11.90 8.63 -5.31
CA GLN A 118 11.41 9.95 -4.88
C GLN A 118 9.97 9.90 -4.35
N ARG A 119 9.13 9.00 -4.89
CA ARG A 119 7.73 8.83 -4.49
C ARG A 119 7.57 7.98 -3.23
N TYR A 120 8.38 6.95 -3.09
CA TYR A 120 8.35 5.96 -2.01
C TYR A 120 9.53 6.17 -1.04
N CYS A 121 9.75 7.41 -0.62
CA CYS A 121 10.91 7.83 0.17
C CYS A 121 11.11 6.96 1.43
N GLU A 122 12.36 6.54 1.65
CA GLU A 122 12.78 5.68 2.76
C GLU A 122 12.58 6.36 4.13
N ASP A 123 12.75 7.68 4.22
CA ASP A 123 12.58 8.46 5.47
C ASP A 123 11.18 8.33 6.10
N VAL A 124 10.18 7.91 5.32
CA VAL A 124 8.79 7.75 5.77
C VAL A 124 8.44 6.31 6.11
N LEU A 125 9.30 5.34 5.75
CA LEU A 125 9.05 3.91 5.90
C LEU A 125 8.99 3.51 7.38
N GLU A 126 10.02 3.84 8.16
CA GLU A 126 10.09 3.52 9.60
C GLU A 126 8.89 4.10 10.36
N ALA A 127 8.56 5.38 10.11
CA ALA A 127 7.43 6.05 10.75
C ALA A 127 6.09 5.37 10.40
N ARG A 128 5.95 4.89 9.16
CA ARG A 128 4.75 4.20 8.70
C ARG A 128 4.67 2.79 9.33
N GLU A 129 5.77 2.04 9.38
CA GLU A 129 5.83 0.70 9.99
C GLU A 129 5.50 0.77 11.48
N ALA A 130 6.11 1.72 12.18
CA ALA A 130 5.87 1.98 13.60
C ALA A 130 4.41 2.38 13.86
N TYR A 131 3.75 3.05 12.91
CA TYR A 131 2.33 3.39 13.03
C TYR A 131 1.42 2.17 12.86
N ASN A 132 1.64 1.35 11.83
CA ASN A 132 0.79 0.17 11.57
C ASN A 132 1.06 -0.99 12.54
N SER A 133 2.23 -1.03 13.18
CA SER A 133 2.52 -1.98 14.25
C SER A 133 1.85 -1.61 15.58
N ARG A 134 1.18 -0.45 15.66
CA ARG A 134 0.44 -0.07 16.88
C ARG A 134 -0.76 -0.98 17.06
N PRO A 135 -0.95 -1.57 18.25
CA PRO A 135 -2.14 -2.36 18.54
C PRO A 135 -3.39 -1.50 18.34
N ALA A 136 -4.44 -2.10 17.79
CA ALA A 136 -5.70 -1.39 17.61
C ALA A 136 -6.23 -0.98 18.99
N ILE A 137 -6.89 0.18 19.08
CA ILE A 137 -7.45 0.71 20.34
C ILE A 137 -8.32 -0.34 21.06
N VAL A 138 -8.98 -1.23 20.30
CA VAL A 138 -9.79 -2.34 20.81
C VAL A 138 -8.98 -3.41 21.55
N ASP A 139 -7.72 -3.63 21.16
CA ASP A 139 -6.82 -4.58 21.81
C ASP A 139 -6.27 -3.99 23.12
N ILE A 140 -6.05 -2.67 23.14
CA ILE A 140 -5.63 -1.93 24.34
C ILE A 140 -6.72 -1.94 25.43
N ILE A 141 -7.99 -1.78 25.03
CA ILE A 141 -9.13 -1.82 25.97
C ILE A 141 -9.34 -3.24 26.54
N SER A 142 -9.07 -4.27 25.75
CA SER A 142 -9.16 -5.67 26.20
C SER A 142 -8.08 -6.03 27.22
N GLN A 143 -6.93 -5.35 27.21
CA GLN A 143 -5.84 -5.56 28.18
C GLN A 143 -6.01 -4.79 29.50
N GLN A 144 -7.01 -3.90 29.62
CA GLN A 144 -7.28 -3.15 30.86
C GLN A 144 -8.36 -3.78 31.75
N HIS A 145 -8.89 -4.94 31.35
CA HIS A 145 -10.00 -5.62 32.05
C HIS A 145 -9.66 -7.03 32.58
N ASP A 146 -8.38 -7.40 32.61
CA ASP A 146 -7.89 -8.59 33.32
C ASP A 146 -7.30 -8.23 34.70
#